data_AF-A0A8D8A6V2-F1
#
_entry.id   AF-A0A8D8A6V2-F1
#
_cell.length_a   1.000
_cell.length_b   1.000
_cell.length_c   1.000
_cell.angle_alpha   90.00
_cell.angle_beta   90.00
_cell.angle_gamma   90.00
#
_symmetry.space_group_name_H-M   'P 1'
#
loop_
_entity.id
_entity.type
_entity.pdbx_description
1 polymer ?
#
loop_
_entity_poly.entity_id
_entity_poly.type
_entity_poly.pdbx_seq_one_letter_code
_entity_poly.pdbx_strand_id
1 'polypeptide(L)'
;MKYVLLLLNTWFLYTNGAYSYIVDPGPVVKATKGEIWPKPKSQTTNAKFAMINRSAFQFQISNHTCDILEKAIERYQKLTLDVGNSARRSLFRSSRGRNDQGRKSPRSDGNFKKTLEVMQLNLKTPCESLPYLAMDESCELE
;
A
#
# COMPACT_ATOMS: atom_id res chain seq x y z
N MET A 1 -5.72 -56.98 46.04
CA MET A 1 -5.56 -55.52 46.29
C MET A 1 -4.31 -54.89 45.68
N LYS A 2 -3.17 -55.60 45.55
CA LYS A 2 -1.93 -55.05 44.96
C LYS A 2 -2.04 -54.66 43.46
N TYR A 3 -2.79 -55.43 42.67
CA TYR A 3 -2.96 -55.17 41.23
C TYR A 3 -3.86 -53.95 40.92
N VAL A 4 -4.80 -53.61 41.80
CA VAL A 4 -5.67 -52.43 41.64
C VAL A 4 -4.88 -51.14 41.85
N LEU A 5 -3.97 -51.12 42.83
CA LEU A 5 -3.06 -50.01 43.07
C LEU A 5 -2.05 -49.80 41.93
N LEU A 6 -1.57 -50.89 41.30
CA LEU A 6 -0.69 -50.81 40.13
C LEU A 6 -1.40 -50.24 38.91
N LEU A 7 -2.64 -50.66 38.63
CA LEU A 7 -3.44 -50.16 37.50
C LEU A 7 -3.82 -48.67 37.65
N LEU A 8 -4.12 -48.22 38.88
CA LEU A 8 -4.37 -46.80 39.18
C LEU A 8 -3.12 -45.93 38.98
N ASN A 9 -1.94 -46.40 39.39
CA ASN A 9 -0.69 -45.68 39.19
C ASN A 9 -0.29 -45.60 37.71
N THR A 10 -0.52 -46.65 36.93
CA THR A 10 -0.30 -46.59 35.48
C THR A 10 -1.27 -45.64 34.80
N TRP A 11 -2.54 -45.55 35.25
CA TRP A 11 -3.51 -44.63 34.65
C TRP A 11 -3.15 -43.16 34.91
N PHE A 12 -2.68 -42.82 36.11
CA PHE A 12 -2.21 -41.47 36.46
C PHE A 12 -0.96 -41.01 35.67
N LEU A 13 -0.10 -41.94 35.26
CA LEU A 13 1.10 -41.63 34.46
C LEU A 13 0.77 -41.39 32.98
N TYR A 14 -0.34 -41.91 32.45
CA TYR A 14 -0.75 -41.75 31.06
C TYR A 14 -1.57 -40.47 30.77
N THR A 15 -2.10 -39.80 31.80
CA THR A 15 -3.02 -38.65 31.60
C THR A 15 -2.36 -37.28 31.66
N ASN A 16 -1.06 -37.18 31.95
CA ASN A 16 -0.34 -35.90 32.00
C ASN A 16 0.32 -35.56 30.65
N GLY A 17 -0.47 -35.57 29.57
CA GLY A 17 -0.11 -34.88 28.33
C GLY A 17 -0.42 -33.40 28.49
N ALA A 18 0.57 -32.60 28.88
CA ALA A 18 0.41 -31.14 28.90
C ALA A 18 0.16 -30.65 27.47
N TYR A 19 -1.08 -30.25 27.18
CA TYR A 19 -1.44 -29.58 25.93
C TYR A 19 -0.85 -28.16 25.91
N SER A 20 0.36 -28.01 25.40
CA SER A 20 0.91 -26.72 25.02
C SER A 20 0.42 -26.38 23.61
N TYR A 21 -0.45 -25.37 23.49
CA TYR A 21 -0.83 -24.82 22.19
C TYR A 21 0.06 -23.61 21.87
N ILE A 22 0.50 -23.51 20.62
CA ILE A 22 1.29 -22.38 20.13
C ILE A 22 0.32 -21.21 19.96
N VAL A 23 0.44 -20.19 20.81
CA VAL A 23 -0.10 -18.86 20.52
C VAL A 23 0.69 -18.32 19.33
N ASP A 24 0.03 -17.99 18.21
CA ASP A 24 0.67 -17.41 17.03
C ASP A 24 1.21 -16.02 17.42
N PRO A 25 2.53 -15.86 17.69
CA PRO A 25 3.05 -14.63 18.25
C PRO A 25 3.13 -13.60 17.13
N GLY A 26 2.25 -12.62 17.15
CA GLY A 26 2.22 -11.58 16.13
C GLY A 26 1.12 -10.55 16.35
N PRO A 27 1.17 -9.44 15.60
CA PRO A 27 0.13 -8.44 15.63
C PRO A 27 -1.21 -9.07 15.20
N VAL A 28 -2.25 -8.85 16.01
CA VAL A 28 -3.62 -9.31 15.74
C VAL A 28 -4.13 -8.79 14.40
N VAL A 29 -3.65 -7.63 13.96
CA VAL A 29 -3.95 -7.03 12.67
C VAL A 29 -2.78 -7.24 11.71
N LYS A 30 -3.02 -8.03 10.66
CA LYS A 30 -2.06 -8.19 9.56
C LYS A 30 -2.10 -6.96 8.66
N ALA A 31 -1.00 -6.23 8.58
CA ALA A 31 -0.90 -5.06 7.71
C ALA A 31 -1.11 -5.45 6.24
N THR A 32 -1.96 -4.71 5.55
CA THR A 32 -2.16 -4.87 4.11
C THR A 32 -0.95 -4.32 3.36
N LYS A 33 -0.51 -5.03 2.31
CA LYS A 33 0.70 -4.67 1.56
C LYS A 33 0.33 -3.78 0.39
N GLY A 34 0.81 -2.54 0.42
CA GLY A 34 0.63 -1.59 -0.68
C GLY A 34 -0.77 -0.96 -0.75
N GLU A 35 -1.58 -1.10 0.30
CA GLU A 35 -2.83 -0.34 0.42
C GLU A 35 -2.58 1.10 0.89
N ILE A 36 -3.57 1.96 0.66
CA ILE A 36 -3.54 3.38 1.04
C ILE A 36 -3.59 3.51 2.56
N TRP A 37 -2.73 4.37 3.11
CA TRP A 37 -2.69 4.67 4.54
C TRP A 37 -2.58 6.18 4.79
N PRO A 38 -3.39 6.78 5.70
CA PRO A 38 -4.54 6.17 6.39
C PRO A 38 -5.62 5.70 5.40
N LYS A 39 -6.48 4.78 5.84
CA LYS A 39 -7.55 4.27 4.98
C LYS A 39 -8.56 5.41 4.70
N PRO A 40 -8.84 5.75 3.43
CA PRO A 40 -9.83 6.78 3.09
C PRO A 40 -11.21 6.43 3.62
N LYS A 41 -12.03 7.45 3.88
CA LYS A 41 -13.43 7.28 4.32
C LYS A 41 -14.27 6.49 3.30
N SER A 42 -14.02 6.72 2.02
CA SER A 42 -14.62 6.00 0.90
C SER A 42 -13.54 5.69 -0.14
N GLN A 43 -13.54 4.46 -0.65
CA GLN A 43 -12.60 4.02 -1.67
C GLN A 43 -13.29 3.02 -2.59
N THR A 44 -13.26 3.31 -3.89
CA THR A 44 -13.67 2.37 -4.94
C THR A 44 -12.43 1.93 -5.70
N THR A 45 -12.14 0.64 -5.72
CA THR A 45 -11.00 0.09 -6.45
C THR A 45 -11.45 -0.51 -7.78
N ASN A 46 -10.56 -0.45 -8.78
CA ASN A 46 -10.76 -1.08 -10.08
C ASN A 46 -9.54 -1.94 -10.41
N ALA A 47 -9.75 -3.07 -11.10
CA ALA A 47 -8.66 -3.88 -11.63
C ALA A 47 -7.87 -3.15 -12.73
N LYS A 48 -8.49 -2.16 -13.39
CA LYS A 48 -7.84 -1.33 -14.41
C LYS A 48 -6.82 -0.38 -13.79
N PHE A 49 -5.67 -0.23 -14.44
CA PHE A 49 -4.58 0.60 -13.95
C PHE A 49 -4.03 1.55 -15.03
N ALA A 50 -3.45 2.66 -14.59
CA ALA A 50 -2.70 3.59 -15.43
C ALA A 50 -1.21 3.53 -15.11
N MET A 51 -0.37 3.93 -16.05
CA MET A 51 1.08 4.05 -15.85
C MET A 51 1.52 5.50 -15.93
N ILE A 52 2.43 5.93 -15.07
CA ILE A 52 2.95 7.30 -15.09
C ILE A 52 4.01 7.45 -16.19
N ASN A 53 3.87 8.45 -17.06
CA ASN A 53 4.92 8.84 -18.00
C ASN A 53 5.99 9.66 -17.29
N ARG A 54 7.07 9.04 -16.84
CA ARG A 54 8.08 9.71 -16.03
C ARG A 54 8.74 10.95 -16.67
N SER A 55 8.82 11.03 -17.99
CA SER A 55 9.46 12.17 -18.67
C SER A 55 8.51 13.34 -18.89
N ALA A 56 7.19 13.10 -18.87
CA ALA A 56 6.17 14.10 -19.15
C ALA A 56 5.23 14.35 -17.96
N PHE A 57 5.30 13.52 -16.92
CA PHE A 57 4.38 13.61 -15.78
C PHE A 57 4.56 14.94 -15.05
N GLN A 58 3.45 15.63 -14.81
CA GLN A 58 3.42 16.86 -14.03
C GLN A 58 2.07 17.05 -13.33
N PHE A 59 2.10 17.72 -12.19
CA PHE A 59 0.89 18.28 -11.61
C PHE A 59 0.56 19.61 -12.27
N GLN A 60 -0.72 19.88 -12.49
CA GLN A 60 -1.22 21.17 -13.00
C GLN A 60 -2.26 21.70 -12.02
N ILE A 61 -2.10 22.95 -11.62
CA ILE A 61 -3.05 23.63 -10.72
C ILE A 61 -4.15 24.27 -11.57
N SER A 62 -5.38 24.17 -11.09
CA SER A 62 -6.55 24.85 -11.62
C SER A 62 -7.20 25.71 -10.52
N ASN A 63 -7.82 26.81 -10.93
CA ASN A 63 -8.53 27.80 -10.10
C ASN A 63 -7.65 28.61 -9.13
N HIS A 64 -7.24 28.03 -8.00
CA HIS A 64 -6.54 28.74 -6.93
C HIS A 64 -5.15 28.15 -6.69
N THR A 65 -4.17 29.03 -6.47
CA THR A 65 -2.78 28.67 -6.15
C THR A 65 -2.28 29.45 -4.94
N CYS A 66 -1.28 28.90 -4.26
CA CYS A 66 -0.53 29.53 -3.20
C CYS A 66 0.82 28.85 -3.03
N ASP A 67 1.72 29.49 -2.28
CA ASP A 67 3.08 29.00 -2.08
C ASP A 67 3.13 27.63 -1.37
N ILE A 68 2.20 27.35 -0.46
CA ILE A 68 2.06 26.05 0.19
C ILE A 68 1.75 24.96 -0.85
N LEU A 69 0.79 25.22 -1.75
CA LEU A 69 0.39 24.27 -2.78
C LEU A 69 1.52 24.05 -3.80
N GLU A 70 2.19 25.11 -4.22
CA GLU A 70 3.33 25.05 -5.15
C GLU A 70 4.48 24.23 -4.56
N LYS A 71 4.90 24.51 -3.32
CA LYS A 71 5.92 23.73 -2.61
C LYS A 71 5.50 22.28 -2.38
N ALA A 72 4.21 22.02 -2.16
CA ALA A 72 3.68 20.66 -2.04
C ALA A 72 3.82 19.92 -3.37
N ILE A 73 3.44 20.55 -4.48
CA ILE A 73 3.55 19.98 -5.82
C ILE A 73 5.00 19.65 -6.15
N GLU A 74 5.94 20.55 -5.91
CA GLU A 74 7.37 20.28 -6.14
C GLU A 74 7.85 19.03 -5.39
N ARG A 75 7.47 18.91 -4.10
CA ARG A 75 7.78 17.76 -3.28
C ARG A 75 7.14 16.47 -3.80
N TYR A 76 5.84 16.49 -4.11
CA TYR A 76 5.11 15.29 -4.56
C TYR A 76 5.50 14.87 -5.97
N GLN A 77 5.90 15.80 -6.83
CA GLN A 77 6.49 15.54 -8.13
C GLN A 77 7.77 14.71 -7.97
N LYS A 78 8.69 15.15 -7.10
CA LYS A 78 9.93 14.42 -6.81
C LYS A 78 9.66 13.03 -6.24
N LEU A 79 8.80 12.94 -5.22
CA LEU A 79 8.44 11.66 -4.58
C LEU A 79 7.86 10.66 -5.58
N THR A 80 6.94 11.10 -6.44
CA THR A 80 6.29 10.25 -7.44
C THR A 80 7.31 9.66 -8.42
N LEU A 81 8.23 10.50 -8.92
CA LEU A 81 9.28 10.06 -9.84
C LEU A 81 10.29 9.14 -9.15
N ASP A 82 10.67 9.43 -7.91
CA ASP A 82 11.64 8.63 -7.13
C ASP A 82 11.12 7.23 -6.79
N VAL A 83 9.84 7.12 -6.42
CA VAL A 83 9.17 5.83 -6.23
C VAL A 83 9.15 5.05 -7.55
N GLY A 84 8.77 5.70 -8.65
CA GLY A 84 8.80 5.11 -9.99
C GLY A 84 10.19 4.62 -10.42
N ASN A 85 11.23 5.39 -10.12
CA ASN A 85 12.64 5.05 -10.37
C ASN A 85 13.05 3.80 -9.58
N SER A 86 12.68 3.76 -8.32
CA SER A 86 13.06 2.69 -7.39
C SER A 86 12.35 1.38 -7.72
N ALA A 87 11.05 1.44 -8.06
CA ALA A 87 10.31 0.28 -8.56
C ALA A 87 10.92 -0.26 -9.85
N ARG A 88 11.27 0.61 -10.81
CA ARG A 88 11.92 0.16 -12.06
C ARG A 88 13.28 -0.50 -11.80
N ARG A 89 14.10 0.07 -10.90
CA ARG A 89 15.40 -0.50 -10.53
C ARG A 89 15.28 -1.85 -9.85
N SER A 90 14.31 -2.03 -8.95
CA SER A 90 14.09 -3.33 -8.29
C SER A 90 13.68 -4.40 -9.30
N LEU A 91 12.80 -4.06 -10.26
CA LEU A 91 12.42 -4.95 -11.34
C LEU A 91 13.61 -5.35 -12.22
N PHE A 92 14.46 -4.40 -12.61
CA PHE A 92 15.66 -4.70 -13.40
C PHE A 92 16.70 -5.54 -12.65
N ARG A 93 16.85 -5.35 -11.34
CA ARG A 93 17.73 -6.20 -10.52
C ARG A 93 17.19 -7.63 -10.46
N SER A 94 15.87 -7.79 -10.31
CA SER A 94 15.22 -9.10 -10.27
C SER A 94 15.27 -9.87 -11.60
N SER A 95 15.44 -9.19 -12.74
CA SER A 95 15.48 -9.82 -14.07
C SER A 95 16.87 -10.29 -14.51
N ARG A 96 17.96 -9.83 -13.88
CA ARG A 96 19.34 -10.19 -14.27
C ARG A 96 19.73 -11.67 -14.07
N GLY A 97 18.83 -12.52 -13.56
CA GLY A 97 19.07 -13.95 -13.36
C GLY A 97 18.00 -14.87 -13.97
N ARG A 98 17.01 -14.35 -14.70
CA ARG A 98 15.90 -15.15 -15.25
C ARG A 98 15.87 -14.98 -16.76
N ASN A 99 15.98 -16.09 -17.51
CA ASN A 99 15.89 -16.12 -18.98
C ASN A 99 14.67 -15.30 -19.44
N ASP A 100 14.92 -14.13 -20.03
CA ASP A 100 13.98 -13.03 -20.28
C ASP A 100 13.11 -13.26 -21.53
N GLN A 101 12.67 -14.50 -21.75
CA GLN A 101 12.01 -14.94 -22.99
C GLN A 101 10.47 -14.75 -22.98
N GLY A 102 9.91 -13.98 -22.05
CA GLY A 102 8.45 -13.91 -21.94
C GLY A 102 7.85 -12.76 -21.12
N ARG A 103 8.61 -11.71 -20.81
CA ARG A 103 8.08 -10.61 -20.01
C ARG A 103 7.19 -9.71 -20.86
N LYS A 104 5.89 -10.02 -20.86
CA LYS A 104 4.86 -9.19 -21.50
C LYS A 104 4.95 -7.76 -20.94
N SER A 105 4.96 -6.77 -21.84
CA SER A 105 4.93 -5.37 -21.45
C SER A 105 3.69 -5.11 -20.58
N PRO A 106 3.79 -4.35 -19.48
CA PRO A 106 2.59 -3.98 -18.71
C PRO A 106 1.51 -3.29 -19.55
N ARG A 107 1.90 -2.66 -20.66
CA ARG A 107 0.96 -2.04 -21.63
C ARG A 107 0.17 -3.05 -22.46
N SER A 108 0.59 -4.31 -22.50
CA SER A 108 -0.13 -5.40 -23.18
C SER A 108 -1.16 -6.10 -22.29
N ASP A 109 -1.26 -5.72 -21.02
CA ASP A 109 -2.29 -6.19 -20.10
C ASP A 109 -3.66 -5.64 -20.52
N GLY A 110 -4.70 -6.47 -20.56
CA GLY A 110 -6.06 -6.03 -20.89
C GLY A 110 -6.66 -5.05 -19.86
N ASN A 111 -6.09 -4.98 -18.66
CA ASN A 111 -6.46 -4.02 -17.63
C ASN A 111 -5.72 -2.68 -17.74
N PHE A 112 -4.73 -2.56 -18.63
CA PHE A 112 -4.05 -1.29 -18.87
C PHE A 112 -5.01 -0.29 -19.52
N LYS A 113 -5.24 0.84 -18.84
CA LYS A 113 -6.15 1.90 -19.30
C LYS A 113 -5.45 2.95 -20.15
N LYS A 114 -4.41 3.58 -19.58
CA LYS A 114 -3.75 4.73 -20.18
C LYS A 114 -2.39 5.01 -19.53
N THR A 115 -1.62 5.86 -20.20
CA THR A 115 -0.47 6.52 -19.58
C THR A 115 -0.91 7.88 -19.02
N LEU A 116 -0.51 8.20 -17.80
CA LEU A 116 -0.81 9.45 -17.11
C LEU A 116 0.38 10.42 -17.26
N GLU A 117 0.10 11.58 -17.81
CA GLU A 117 1.07 12.67 -18.02
C GLU A 117 0.72 13.91 -17.21
N VAL A 118 -0.55 14.12 -16.93
CA VAL A 118 -1.00 15.28 -16.15
C VAL A 118 -1.91 14.81 -15.03
N MET A 119 -1.64 15.29 -13.82
CA MET A 119 -2.56 15.23 -12.69
C MET A 119 -3.10 16.63 -12.42
N GLN A 120 -4.40 16.83 -12.59
CA GLN A 120 -5.05 18.10 -12.33
C GLN A 120 -5.35 18.24 -10.84
N LEU A 121 -4.98 19.37 -10.25
CA LEU A 121 -5.27 19.74 -8.89
C LEU A 121 -6.22 20.92 -8.92
N ASN A 122 -7.43 20.71 -8.42
CA ASN A 122 -8.46 21.74 -8.35
C ASN A 122 -8.70 22.11 -6.89
N LEU A 123 -8.22 23.30 -6.51
CA LEU A 123 -8.47 23.83 -5.19
C LEU A 123 -9.80 24.61 -5.22
N LYS A 124 -10.79 24.15 -4.44
CA LYS A 124 -12.16 24.69 -4.44
C LYS A 124 -12.25 26.08 -3.81
N THR A 125 -11.36 26.41 -2.88
CA THR A 125 -11.32 27.68 -2.15
C THR A 125 -9.90 28.26 -2.13
N PRO A 126 -9.70 29.57 -1.96
CA PRO A 126 -8.37 30.14 -1.78
C PRO A 126 -7.64 29.53 -0.57
N CYS A 127 -6.31 29.54 -0.60
CA CYS A 127 -5.51 29.01 0.51
C CYS A 127 -5.65 29.84 1.78
N GLU A 128 -5.71 29.15 2.91
CA GLU A 128 -5.65 29.73 4.24
C GLU A 128 -4.20 29.70 4.75
N SER A 129 -3.83 30.64 5.62
CA SER A 129 -2.46 30.77 6.11
C SER A 129 -2.14 29.86 7.30
N LEU A 130 -3.15 29.53 8.12
CA LEU A 130 -2.98 28.74 9.33
C LEU A 130 -4.12 27.73 9.48
N PRO A 131 -3.83 26.50 9.93
CA PRO A 131 -4.85 25.50 10.19
C PRO A 131 -5.67 25.85 11.43
N TYR A 132 -6.93 25.42 11.45
CA TYR A 132 -7.83 25.52 12.60
C TYR A 132 -8.75 24.30 12.68
N LEU A 133 -9.36 24.07 13.84
CA LEU A 133 -10.09 22.82 14.13
C LEU A 133 -11.23 22.50 13.15
N ALA A 134 -11.89 23.53 12.61
CA ALA A 134 -13.02 23.39 11.70
C ALA A 134 -12.63 23.58 10.22
N MET A 135 -11.33 23.52 9.89
CA MET A 135 -10.87 23.66 8.51
C MET A 135 -11.34 22.47 7.66
N ASP A 136 -11.63 22.72 6.38
CA ASP A 136 -12.07 21.68 5.46
C ASP A 136 -10.88 20.92 4.88
N GLU A 137 -10.64 19.70 5.40
CA GLU A 137 -9.63 18.77 4.89
C GLU A 137 -10.20 17.74 3.90
N SER A 138 -11.43 17.95 3.40
CA SER A 138 -12.03 17.02 2.44
C SER A 138 -11.36 17.07 1.07
N CYS A 139 -11.19 15.90 0.45
CA CYS A 139 -10.56 15.77 -0.86
C CYS A 139 -11.20 14.61 -1.63
N GLU A 140 -11.26 14.75 -2.95
CA GLU A 140 -11.79 13.77 -3.90
C GLU A 140 -10.70 13.47 -4.93
N LEU A 141 -10.48 12.18 -5.23
CA LEU A 141 -9.49 11.69 -6.18
C LEU A 141 -10.15 10.76 -7.18
N GLU A 142 -9.91 11.00 -8.48
CA GLU A 142 -10.47 10.23 -9.61
C GLU A 142 -9.39 9.59 -10.50
#